data_AF-A0A2D9QWF2-F1
#
_entry.id   AF-A0A2D9QWF2-F1
#
_cell.length_a   1.000
_cell.length_b   1.000
_cell.length_c   1.000
_cell.angle_alpha   90.00
_cell.angle_beta   90.00
_cell.angle_gamma   90.00
#
_symmetry.space_group_name_H-M   'P 1'
#
loop_
_entity.id
_entity.type
_entity.pdbx_description
1 polymer ?
#
loop_
_entity_poly.entity_id
_entity_poly.type
_entity_poly.pdbx_seq_one_letter_code
_entity_poly.pdbx_strand_id
1 'polypeptide(L)'
;MKIMKCLLFLVIVSCFGMSLILTPFTVGFAATITPNPVSQDTKLITIKAGDTLWFLAGVYLKDPMLWGQFKQYNHFTDPDLIFPGERLLVPTTFQMPADSVRNIVDVLQKPVVSAEVIKEIQTKLEEAGVSLVSINKMVGAFEVRVGVLENISSGLRDQVKAGDDRYAKTNAKINQNTNHLNELTDKVAENQSDMQAEISSVLSQVSDLQEKLGSQQQTITAKIAADTQLIVQRVEGNQAVMSGLKQKIEAEQGPMEELSKGKRKFVALTTVLGGFVWFVVNVFGGGN
;
A
#
# COMPACT_ATOMS: atom_id res chain seq x y z
N MET A 1 47.96 -51.17 0.33
CA MET A 1 47.93 -52.16 -0.79
C MET A 1 46.82 -51.95 -1.84
N LYS A 2 45.73 -51.20 -1.58
CA LYS A 2 44.65 -50.98 -2.57
C LYS A 2 44.99 -49.98 -3.68
N ILE A 3 45.75 -48.92 -3.37
CA ILE A 3 46.14 -47.87 -4.33
C ILE A 3 47.15 -48.40 -5.37
N MET A 4 48.05 -49.29 -4.96
CA MET A 4 49.05 -49.91 -5.83
C MET A 4 48.43 -50.88 -6.85
N LYS A 5 47.26 -51.47 -6.54
CA LYS A 5 46.50 -52.33 -7.47
C LYS A 5 45.75 -51.52 -8.53
N CYS A 6 45.27 -50.31 -8.23
CA CYS A 6 44.62 -49.44 -9.23
C CYS A 6 45.62 -48.87 -10.25
N LEU A 7 46.82 -48.48 -9.82
CA LEU A 7 47.85 -47.96 -10.72
C LEU A 7 48.38 -49.04 -11.68
N LEU A 8 48.51 -50.28 -11.21
CA LEU A 8 48.89 -51.41 -12.07
C LEU A 8 47.80 -51.74 -13.11
N PHE A 9 46.52 -51.66 -12.73
CA PHE A 9 45.39 -51.91 -13.64
C PHE A 9 45.27 -50.85 -14.74
N LEU A 10 45.57 -49.58 -14.42
CA LEU A 10 45.51 -48.47 -15.38
C LEU A 10 46.66 -48.53 -16.41
N VAL A 11 47.85 -48.96 -16.00
CA VAL A 11 49.00 -49.13 -16.89
C VAL A 11 48.84 -50.37 -17.80
N ILE A 12 48.21 -51.44 -17.31
CA ILE A 12 47.87 -52.63 -18.12
C ILE A 12 46.78 -52.30 -19.15
N VAL A 13 45.74 -51.54 -18.78
CA VAL A 13 44.72 -51.08 -19.75
C VAL A 13 45.30 -50.12 -20.78
N SER A 14 46.27 -49.28 -20.39
CA SER A 14 46.95 -48.35 -21.31
C SER A 14 47.95 -49.06 -22.25
N CYS A 15 48.60 -50.15 -21.83
CA CYS A 15 49.56 -50.89 -22.65
C CYS A 15 48.91 -51.97 -23.53
N PHE A 16 47.75 -52.50 -23.17
CA PHE A 16 46.98 -53.42 -24.03
C PHE A 16 46.09 -52.69 -25.06
N GLY A 17 45.90 -51.36 -24.92
CA GLY A 17 45.15 -50.54 -25.88
C GLY A 17 45.97 -50.04 -27.08
N MET A 18 47.30 -50.21 -27.09
CA MET A 18 48.18 -49.59 -28.09
C MET A 18 48.99 -50.58 -28.94
N SER A 19 48.64 -51.87 -28.94
CA SER A 19 49.33 -52.85 -29.79
C SER A 19 48.45 -54.04 -30.14
N LEU A 20 47.40 -53.81 -30.93
CA LEU A 20 46.85 -54.87 -31.78
C LEU A 20 46.21 -54.27 -33.05
N ILE A 21 46.79 -54.69 -34.18
CA ILE A 21 46.25 -54.65 -35.54
C ILE A 21 46.40 -53.32 -36.31
N LEU A 22 47.66 -52.99 -36.54
CA LEU A 22 48.09 -52.37 -37.79
C LEU A 22 48.04 -53.43 -38.90
N THR A 23 46.89 -53.60 -39.55
CA THR A 23 46.82 -54.10 -40.93
C THR A 23 45.70 -53.35 -41.66
N PRO A 24 46.01 -52.42 -42.59
CA PRO A 24 45.00 -52.03 -43.55
C PRO A 24 44.82 -53.21 -44.51
N PHE A 25 43.88 -54.10 -44.19
CA PHE A 25 43.23 -54.89 -45.23
C PHE A 25 42.20 -53.99 -45.90
N THR A 26 42.66 -52.96 -46.59
CA THR A 26 41.82 -52.24 -47.54
C THR A 26 41.71 -53.13 -48.76
N VAL A 27 40.74 -54.04 -48.74
CA VAL A 27 40.09 -54.43 -49.99
C VAL A 27 39.28 -53.20 -50.38
N GLY A 28 39.92 -52.29 -51.11
CA GLY A 28 39.20 -51.25 -51.81
C GLY A 28 38.34 -51.97 -52.83
N PHE A 29 37.07 -52.20 -52.51
CA PHE A 29 36.04 -52.33 -53.53
C PHE A 29 35.94 -50.95 -54.17
N ALA A 30 36.86 -50.63 -55.06
CA ALA A 30 36.63 -49.55 -56.00
C ALA A 30 35.39 -49.99 -56.79
N ALA A 31 34.31 -49.22 -56.73
CA ALA A 31 33.21 -49.44 -57.64
C ALA A 31 33.81 -49.34 -59.05
N THR A 32 33.69 -50.41 -59.80
CA THR A 32 34.31 -50.53 -61.11
C THR A 32 33.23 -50.73 -62.16
N ILE A 33 33.30 -49.94 -63.21
CA ILE A 33 32.50 -50.17 -64.42
C ILE A 33 33.24 -51.18 -65.29
N THR A 34 32.61 -52.32 -65.54
CA THR A 34 33.12 -53.32 -66.50
C THR A 34 32.27 -53.27 -67.77
N PRO A 35 32.81 -52.74 -68.88
CA PRO A 35 32.15 -52.77 -70.18
C PRO A 35 31.90 -54.21 -70.65
N ASN A 36 30.68 -54.52 -71.10
CA ASN A 36 30.39 -55.83 -71.67
C ASN A 36 30.91 -55.91 -73.13
N PRO A 37 31.81 -56.84 -73.48
CA PRO A 37 32.54 -56.83 -74.76
C PRO A 37 31.70 -57.15 -76.02
N VAL A 38 30.38 -57.34 -75.92
CA VAL A 38 29.59 -57.97 -77.02
C VAL A 38 28.55 -57.05 -77.67
N SER A 39 28.52 -55.74 -77.41
CA SER A 39 27.49 -54.88 -78.02
C SER A 39 27.97 -54.24 -79.32
N GLN A 40 27.44 -54.70 -80.46
CA GLN A 40 27.45 -53.92 -81.70
C GLN A 40 26.71 -52.58 -81.46
N ASP A 41 27.11 -51.53 -82.16
CA ASP A 41 26.58 -50.15 -82.05
C ASP A 41 26.83 -49.39 -80.74
N THR A 42 27.87 -49.75 -79.99
CA THR A 42 28.27 -49.04 -78.77
C THR A 42 29.63 -48.36 -78.90
N LYS A 43 29.79 -47.26 -78.17
CA LYS A 43 31.02 -46.47 -78.09
C LYS A 43 31.56 -46.50 -76.68
N LEU A 44 32.85 -46.78 -76.53
CA LEU A 44 33.53 -46.71 -75.23
C LEU A 44 33.98 -45.28 -74.97
N ILE A 45 33.56 -44.71 -73.84
CA ILE A 45 33.94 -43.36 -73.40
C ILE A 45 34.69 -43.42 -72.07
N THR A 46 35.56 -42.44 -71.84
CA THR A 46 36.23 -42.25 -70.54
C THR A 46 35.50 -41.19 -69.74
N ILE A 47 35.07 -41.54 -68.53
CA ILE A 47 34.37 -40.65 -67.61
C ILE A 47 35.34 -39.55 -67.16
N LYS A 48 34.90 -38.30 -67.25
CA LYS A 48 35.68 -37.12 -66.81
C LYS A 48 35.22 -36.65 -65.45
N ALA A 49 36.07 -35.89 -64.76
CA ALA A 49 35.70 -35.24 -63.50
C ALA A 49 34.48 -34.33 -63.71
N GLY A 50 33.40 -34.59 -62.96
CA GLY A 50 32.12 -33.88 -63.06
C GLY A 50 31.05 -34.59 -63.90
N ASP A 51 31.36 -35.67 -64.60
CA ASP A 51 30.35 -36.48 -65.28
C ASP A 51 29.48 -37.22 -64.25
N THR A 52 28.18 -37.27 -64.52
CA THR A 52 27.21 -38.08 -63.78
C THR A 52 26.49 -39.01 -64.75
N LEU A 53 26.02 -40.18 -64.31
CA LEU A 53 25.21 -41.06 -65.18
C LEU A 53 23.96 -40.32 -65.70
N TRP A 54 23.39 -39.42 -64.92
CA TRP A 54 22.26 -38.57 -65.31
C TRP A 54 22.62 -37.64 -66.49
N PHE A 55 23.76 -36.95 -66.41
CA PHE A 55 24.25 -36.11 -67.49
C PHE A 55 24.59 -36.92 -68.75
N LEU A 56 25.32 -38.03 -68.59
CA LEU A 56 25.67 -38.92 -69.70
C LEU A 56 24.42 -39.52 -70.35
N ALA A 57 23.37 -39.80 -69.59
CA ALA A 57 22.08 -40.25 -70.12
C ALA A 57 21.40 -39.17 -70.96
N GLY A 58 21.41 -37.91 -70.52
CA GLY A 58 20.92 -36.80 -71.34
C GLY A 58 21.66 -36.69 -72.67
N VAL A 59 22.97 -36.95 -72.69
CA VAL A 59 23.80 -36.87 -73.89
C VAL A 59 23.59 -38.05 -74.83
N TYR A 60 23.62 -39.29 -74.33
CA TYR A 60 23.64 -40.51 -75.16
C TYR A 60 22.27 -41.19 -75.30
N LEU A 61 21.36 -41.00 -74.34
CA LEU A 61 20.01 -41.58 -74.31
C LEU A 61 18.91 -40.54 -74.57
N LYS A 62 19.26 -39.26 -74.74
CA LYS A 62 18.38 -38.09 -74.97
C LYS A 62 17.45 -37.73 -73.81
N ASP A 63 17.33 -38.57 -72.79
CA ASP A 63 16.55 -38.33 -71.58
C ASP A 63 17.40 -38.67 -70.34
N PRO A 64 17.69 -37.70 -69.46
CA PRO A 64 18.40 -37.91 -68.22
C PRO A 64 17.74 -38.94 -67.29
N MET A 65 16.41 -39.08 -67.31
CA MET A 65 15.68 -40.06 -66.48
C MET A 65 15.95 -41.51 -66.90
N LEU A 66 16.54 -41.73 -68.08
CA LEU A 66 16.82 -43.06 -68.62
C LEU A 66 18.23 -43.57 -68.30
N TRP A 67 18.98 -42.93 -67.40
CA TRP A 67 20.33 -43.36 -67.01
C TRP A 67 20.43 -44.86 -66.63
N GLY A 68 19.35 -45.43 -66.09
CA GLY A 68 19.29 -46.85 -65.74
C GLY A 68 19.53 -47.80 -66.92
N GLN A 69 19.31 -47.33 -68.16
CA GLN A 69 19.55 -48.12 -69.37
C GLN A 69 21.04 -48.45 -69.60
N PHE A 70 21.98 -47.69 -69.02
CA PHE A 70 23.40 -48.02 -69.13
C PHE A 70 23.77 -49.40 -68.54
N LYS A 71 22.95 -49.93 -67.62
CA LYS A 71 23.12 -51.26 -67.02
C LYS A 71 22.98 -52.39 -68.03
N GLN A 72 22.36 -52.14 -69.18
CA GLN A 72 22.27 -53.13 -70.26
C GLN A 72 23.62 -53.37 -70.94
N TYR A 73 24.47 -52.34 -70.96
CA TYR A 73 25.74 -52.32 -71.69
C TYR A 73 26.96 -52.48 -70.76
N ASN A 74 26.78 -52.21 -69.47
CA ASN A 74 27.86 -52.20 -68.49
C ASN A 74 27.43 -52.91 -67.22
N HIS A 75 28.39 -53.58 -66.60
CA HIS A 75 28.24 -54.05 -65.24
C HIS A 75 28.79 -53.00 -64.29
N PHE A 76 27.92 -52.50 -63.42
CA PHE A 76 28.26 -51.56 -62.36
C PHE A 76 28.33 -52.32 -61.04
N THR A 77 29.42 -52.16 -60.30
CA THR A 77 29.45 -52.57 -58.88
C THR A 77 28.47 -51.73 -58.06
N ASP A 78 28.46 -50.43 -58.29
CA ASP A 78 27.51 -49.48 -57.73
C ASP A 78 27.19 -48.39 -58.77
N PRO A 79 25.95 -48.30 -59.29
CA PRO A 79 25.57 -47.29 -60.28
C PRO A 79 25.61 -45.85 -59.74
N ASP A 80 25.52 -45.65 -58.43
CA ASP A 80 25.53 -44.31 -57.84
C ASP A 80 26.95 -43.74 -57.69
N LEU A 81 27.97 -44.59 -57.88
CA LEU A 81 29.39 -44.23 -57.75
C LEU A 81 30.14 -44.51 -59.06
N ILE A 82 30.37 -43.45 -59.84
CA ILE A 82 31.23 -43.48 -61.03
C ILE A 82 32.43 -42.56 -60.82
N PHE A 83 33.61 -42.99 -61.27
CA PHE A 83 34.87 -42.28 -61.02
C PHE A 83 35.54 -41.77 -62.31
N PRO A 84 36.22 -40.62 -62.26
CA PRO A 84 36.99 -40.12 -63.40
C PRO A 84 38.09 -41.10 -63.81
N GLY A 85 38.21 -41.34 -65.12
CA GLY A 85 39.17 -42.29 -65.70
C GLY A 85 38.58 -43.67 -65.98
N GLU A 86 37.41 -44.00 -65.43
CA GLU A 86 36.70 -45.24 -65.76
C GLU A 86 36.17 -45.25 -67.20
N ARG A 87 35.96 -46.46 -67.74
CA ARG A 87 35.46 -46.63 -69.09
C ARG A 87 34.00 -47.09 -69.07
N LEU A 88 33.13 -46.34 -69.74
CA LEU A 88 31.70 -46.61 -69.85
C LEU A 88 31.34 -46.86 -71.32
N LEU A 89 30.61 -47.95 -71.57
CA LEU A 89 30.07 -48.30 -72.87
C LEU A 89 28.71 -47.63 -73.05
N VAL A 90 28.56 -46.77 -74.05
CA VAL A 90 27.32 -46.03 -74.32
C VAL A 90 26.77 -46.40 -75.71
N PRO A 91 25.45 -46.45 -75.90
CA PRO A 91 24.88 -46.72 -77.22
C PRO A 91 25.14 -45.55 -78.18
N THR A 92 25.41 -45.87 -79.44
CA THR A 92 25.60 -44.86 -80.51
C THR A 92 24.24 -44.38 -81.04
N THR A 93 23.23 -45.24 -80.97
CA THR A 93 21.83 -44.93 -81.31
C THR A 93 20.92 -45.53 -80.24
N PHE A 94 20.21 -44.69 -79.48
CA PHE A 94 19.20 -45.14 -78.52
C PHE A 94 17.79 -44.98 -79.10
N GLN A 95 17.01 -46.07 -79.07
CA GLN A 95 15.58 -46.08 -79.39
C GLN A 95 14.82 -46.48 -78.13
N MET A 96 13.87 -45.63 -77.72
CA MET A 96 13.07 -45.87 -76.52
C MET A 96 12.11 -47.05 -76.74
N PRO A 97 12.01 -48.03 -75.81
CA PRO A 97 11.08 -49.16 -75.95
C PRO A 97 9.62 -48.68 -75.97
N ALA A 98 8.84 -49.16 -76.94
CA ALA A 98 7.44 -48.74 -77.15
C ALA A 98 6.52 -49.02 -75.94
N ASP A 99 6.86 -49.99 -75.10
CA ASP A 99 6.06 -50.40 -73.93
C ASP A 99 6.03 -49.34 -72.82
N SER A 100 7.07 -48.50 -72.71
CA SER A 100 7.14 -47.45 -71.69
C SER A 100 6.19 -46.27 -71.97
N VAL A 101 5.82 -46.05 -73.24
CA VAL A 101 4.91 -44.97 -73.65
C VAL A 101 3.46 -45.30 -73.30
N ARG A 102 3.08 -46.58 -73.36
CA ARG A 102 1.70 -47.04 -73.14
C ARG A 102 1.23 -46.86 -71.69
N ASN A 103 2.10 -47.04 -70.72
CA ASN A 103 1.77 -46.89 -69.29
C ASN A 103 1.52 -45.44 -68.86
N ILE A 104 2.12 -44.45 -69.53
CA ILE A 104 1.94 -43.03 -69.17
C ILE A 104 0.56 -42.53 -69.60
N VAL A 105 0.05 -43.00 -70.74
CA VAL A 105 -1.25 -42.60 -71.29
C VAL A 105 -2.41 -43.05 -70.39
N ASP A 106 -2.30 -44.23 -69.79
CA ASP A 106 -3.34 -44.82 -68.95
C ASP A 106 -3.51 -44.08 -67.61
N VAL A 107 -2.42 -43.55 -67.06
CA VAL A 107 -2.41 -42.78 -65.80
C VAL A 107 -3.09 -41.41 -65.96
N LEU A 108 -3.00 -40.80 -67.14
CA LEU A 108 -3.53 -39.46 -67.41
C LEU A 108 -5.05 -39.43 -67.70
N GLN A 109 -5.68 -40.59 -67.94
CA GLN A 109 -7.12 -40.68 -68.24
C GLN A 109 -8.02 -40.83 -67.01
N LYS A 110 -7.45 -40.94 -65.79
CA LYS A 110 -8.24 -41.03 -64.56
C LYS A 110 -8.62 -39.62 -64.06
N PRO A 111 -9.92 -39.32 -63.80
CA PRO A 111 -10.33 -38.00 -63.31
C PRO A 111 -9.74 -37.74 -61.92
N VAL A 112 -9.06 -36.60 -61.78
CA VAL A 112 -8.23 -36.24 -60.60
C VAL A 112 -9.06 -35.86 -59.37
N VAL A 113 -10.36 -35.59 -59.49
CA VAL A 113 -11.25 -35.28 -58.35
C VAL A 113 -12.66 -35.84 -58.59
N SER A 114 -13.22 -36.54 -57.61
CA SER A 114 -14.60 -37.06 -57.65
C SER A 114 -15.61 -36.02 -57.17
N ALA A 115 -16.83 -36.05 -57.72
CA ALA A 115 -17.92 -35.12 -57.37
C ALA A 115 -18.27 -35.12 -55.87
N GLU A 116 -17.98 -36.20 -55.15
CA GLU A 116 -18.18 -36.32 -53.71
C GLU A 116 -17.30 -35.35 -52.91
N VAL A 117 -16.03 -35.21 -53.30
CA VAL A 117 -15.09 -34.29 -52.63
C VAL A 117 -15.54 -32.84 -52.80
N ILE A 118 -16.08 -32.49 -53.97
CA ILE A 118 -16.61 -31.14 -54.24
C ILE A 118 -17.81 -30.84 -53.34
N LYS A 119 -18.71 -31.81 -53.16
CA LYS A 119 -19.88 -31.67 -52.30
C LYS A 119 -19.49 -31.54 -50.82
N GLU A 120 -18.52 -32.32 -50.35
CA GLU A 120 -18.01 -32.23 -48.98
C GLU A 120 -17.39 -30.85 -48.70
N ILE A 121 -16.61 -30.32 -49.66
CA ILE A 121 -16.01 -28.98 -49.54
C ILE A 121 -17.09 -27.90 -49.45
N GLN A 122 -18.15 -27.99 -50.26
CA GLN A 122 -19.26 -27.04 -50.23
C GLN A 122 -19.99 -27.06 -48.88
N THR A 123 -20.30 -28.23 -48.34
CA THR A 123 -20.95 -28.36 -47.02
C THR A 123 -20.11 -27.75 -45.90
N LYS A 124 -18.80 -28.06 -45.86
CA LYS A 124 -17.91 -27.50 -44.84
C LYS A 124 -17.77 -25.97 -44.95
N LEU A 125 -17.83 -25.43 -46.16
CA LEU A 125 -17.76 -23.98 -46.38
C LEU A 125 -19.02 -23.27 -45.85
N GLU A 126 -20.20 -23.84 -46.07
CA GLU A 126 -21.46 -23.33 -45.52
C GLU A 126 -21.50 -23.42 -43.98
N GLU A 127 -21.08 -24.55 -43.40
CA GLU A 127 -20.97 -24.72 -41.94
C GLU A 127 -20.01 -23.71 -41.30
N ALA A 128 -18.86 -23.47 -41.95
CA ALA A 128 -17.90 -22.45 -41.51
C ALA A 128 -18.49 -21.04 -41.57
N GLY A 129 -19.26 -20.71 -42.61
CA GLY A 129 -19.98 -19.44 -42.73
C GLY A 129 -20.98 -19.21 -41.58
N VAL A 130 -21.77 -20.24 -41.23
CA VAL A 130 -22.72 -20.19 -40.10
C VAL A 130 -22.01 -20.00 -38.76
N SER A 131 -20.85 -20.65 -38.57
CA SER A 131 -20.03 -20.47 -37.37
C SER A 131 -19.50 -19.04 -37.24
N LEU A 132 -19.05 -18.43 -38.34
CA LEU A 132 -18.52 -17.06 -38.36
C LEU A 132 -19.59 -16.01 -38.01
N VAL A 133 -20.83 -16.18 -38.48
CA VAL A 133 -21.96 -15.32 -38.09
C VAL A 133 -22.22 -15.40 -36.58
N SER A 134 -22.16 -16.60 -36.01
CA SER A 134 -22.36 -16.80 -34.56
C SER A 134 -21.24 -16.16 -33.75
N ILE A 135 -19.99 -16.27 -34.21
CA ILE A 135 -18.83 -15.61 -33.60
C ILE A 135 -19.00 -14.09 -33.63
N ASN A 136 -19.34 -13.50 -34.78
CA ASN A 136 -19.54 -12.06 -34.90
C ASN A 136 -20.65 -11.54 -33.98
N LYS A 137 -21.74 -12.31 -33.82
CA LYS A 137 -22.80 -11.98 -32.86
C LYS A 137 -22.29 -11.99 -31.42
N MET A 138 -21.47 -12.97 -31.05
CA MET A 138 -20.84 -13.02 -29.72
C MET A 138 -19.86 -11.87 -29.50
N VAL A 139 -19.05 -11.53 -30.50
CA VAL A 139 -18.12 -10.39 -30.46
C VAL A 139 -18.89 -9.08 -30.27
N GLY A 140 -19.94 -8.83 -31.06
CA GLY A 140 -20.77 -7.64 -30.88
C GLY A 140 -21.45 -7.57 -29.50
N ALA A 141 -21.93 -8.70 -28.98
CA ALA A 141 -22.46 -8.75 -27.61
C ALA A 141 -21.38 -8.48 -26.54
N PHE A 142 -20.14 -8.92 -26.79
CA PHE A 142 -19.01 -8.67 -25.91
C PHE A 142 -18.59 -7.19 -25.94
N GLU A 143 -18.50 -6.57 -27.12
CA GLU A 143 -18.21 -5.15 -27.28
C GLU A 143 -19.20 -4.27 -26.51
N VAL A 144 -20.50 -4.59 -26.56
CA VAL A 144 -21.53 -3.89 -25.77
C VAL A 144 -21.24 -4.01 -24.27
N ARG A 145 -20.88 -5.20 -23.78
CA ARG A 145 -20.54 -5.41 -22.36
C ARG A 145 -19.27 -4.65 -21.95
N VAL A 146 -18.27 -4.60 -22.83
CA VAL A 146 -17.04 -3.82 -22.60
C VAL A 146 -17.39 -2.33 -22.48
N GLY A 147 -18.22 -1.78 -23.38
CA GLY A 147 -18.67 -0.39 -23.27
C GLY A 147 -19.43 -0.09 -21.97
N VAL A 148 -20.27 -1.02 -21.50
CA VAL A 148 -20.95 -0.88 -20.19
C VAL A 148 -19.93 -0.88 -19.04
N LEU A 149 -18.94 -1.78 -19.09
CA LEU A 149 -17.87 -1.85 -18.07
C LEU A 149 -17.03 -0.56 -18.05
N GLU A 150 -16.71 0.00 -19.22
CA GLU A 150 -15.99 1.28 -19.32
C GLU A 150 -16.78 2.41 -18.67
N ASN A 151 -18.07 2.53 -18.96
CA ASN A 151 -18.94 3.54 -18.33
C ASN A 151 -19.01 3.39 -16.80
N ILE A 152 -19.16 2.15 -16.30
CA ILE A 152 -19.15 1.87 -14.86
C ILE A 152 -17.80 2.25 -14.24
N SER A 153 -16.69 1.91 -14.90
CA SER A 153 -15.34 2.22 -14.42
C SER A 153 -15.09 3.73 -14.35
N SER A 154 -15.61 4.49 -15.32
CA SER A 154 -15.56 5.95 -15.31
C SER A 154 -16.40 6.52 -14.17
N GLY A 155 -17.63 6.05 -14.01
CA GLY A 155 -18.52 6.49 -12.93
C GLY A 155 -17.95 6.18 -11.53
N LEU A 156 -17.30 5.03 -11.36
CA LEU A 156 -16.58 4.70 -10.12
C LEU A 156 -15.40 5.63 -9.89
N ARG A 157 -14.61 5.93 -10.93
CA ARG A 157 -13.49 6.88 -10.85
C ARG A 157 -13.96 8.26 -10.41
N ASP A 158 -15.07 8.74 -10.94
CA ASP A 158 -15.62 10.06 -10.58
C ASP A 158 -16.17 10.07 -9.14
N GLN A 159 -16.79 8.98 -8.69
CA GLN A 159 -17.21 8.82 -7.30
C GLN A 159 -16.04 8.81 -6.33
N VAL A 160 -14.93 8.13 -6.67
CA VAL A 160 -13.71 8.12 -5.86
C VAL A 160 -13.15 9.54 -5.75
N LYS A 161 -13.01 10.26 -6.86
CA LYS A 161 -12.54 11.66 -6.84
C LYS A 161 -13.44 12.58 -6.01
N ALA A 162 -14.76 12.46 -6.18
CA ALA A 162 -15.72 13.22 -5.38
C ALA A 162 -15.64 12.86 -3.89
N GLY A 163 -15.30 11.61 -3.57
CA GLY A 163 -15.01 11.15 -2.21
C GLY A 163 -13.75 11.81 -1.64
N ASP A 164 -12.66 11.80 -2.41
CA ASP A 164 -11.38 12.41 -2.02
C ASP A 164 -11.53 13.92 -1.77
N ASP A 165 -12.25 14.64 -2.64
CA ASP A 165 -12.51 16.08 -2.48
C ASP A 165 -13.32 16.37 -1.20
N ARG A 166 -14.32 15.53 -0.90
CA ARG A 166 -15.11 15.64 0.35
C ARG A 166 -14.25 15.35 1.56
N TYR A 167 -13.38 14.35 1.49
CA TYR A 167 -12.44 14.02 2.56
C TYR A 167 -11.48 15.18 2.83
N ALA A 168 -10.85 15.72 1.79
CA ALA A 168 -9.96 16.88 1.88
C ALA A 168 -10.66 18.10 2.50
N LYS A 169 -11.88 18.42 2.04
CA LYS A 169 -12.68 19.53 2.60
C LYS A 169 -13.06 19.30 4.07
N THR A 170 -13.40 18.08 4.44
CA THR A 170 -13.72 17.72 5.82
C THR A 170 -12.49 17.85 6.70
N ASN A 171 -11.34 17.37 6.25
CA ASN A 171 -10.08 17.47 6.98
C ASN A 171 -9.63 18.93 7.17
N ALA A 172 -9.83 19.78 6.16
CA ALA A 172 -9.57 21.22 6.27
C ALA A 172 -10.45 21.89 7.35
N LYS A 173 -11.74 21.54 7.42
CA LYS A 173 -12.65 22.02 8.47
C LYS A 173 -12.28 21.51 9.86
N ILE A 174 -11.84 20.25 9.96
CA ILE A 174 -11.35 19.69 11.23
C ILE A 174 -10.14 20.51 11.71
N ASN A 175 -9.16 20.76 10.85
CA ASN A 175 -8.00 21.57 11.21
C ASN A 175 -8.38 23.00 11.63
N GLN A 176 -9.33 23.63 10.91
CA GLN A 176 -9.85 24.95 11.30
C GLN A 176 -10.51 24.91 12.68
N ASN A 177 -11.36 23.90 12.95
CA ASN A 177 -12.01 23.75 14.25
C ASN A 177 -10.99 23.46 15.37
N THR A 178 -9.97 22.67 15.11
CA THR A 178 -8.86 22.43 16.05
C THR A 178 -8.15 23.74 16.40
N ASN A 179 -7.87 24.59 15.42
CA ASN A 179 -7.27 25.89 15.67
C ASN A 179 -8.18 26.80 16.51
N HIS A 180 -9.48 26.86 16.19
CA HIS A 180 -10.45 27.63 16.97
C HIS A 180 -10.58 27.11 18.42
N LEU A 181 -10.51 25.79 18.62
CA LEU A 181 -10.55 25.18 19.96
C LEU A 181 -9.31 25.52 20.78
N ASN A 182 -8.13 25.55 20.15
CA ASN A 182 -6.90 25.97 20.81
C ASN A 182 -6.98 27.45 21.20
N GLU A 183 -7.42 28.32 20.29
CA GLU A 183 -7.62 29.76 20.58
C GLU A 183 -8.63 29.98 21.72
N LEU A 184 -9.73 29.21 21.74
CA LEU A 184 -10.71 29.30 22.82
C LEU A 184 -10.13 28.82 24.15
N THR A 185 -9.28 27.79 24.12
CA THR A 185 -8.59 27.28 25.31
C THR A 185 -7.64 28.33 25.87
N ASP A 186 -6.88 29.02 25.01
CA ASP A 186 -5.97 30.10 25.41
C ASP A 186 -6.76 31.28 26.02
N LYS A 187 -7.87 31.69 25.40
CA LYS A 187 -8.75 32.75 25.93
C LYS A 187 -9.39 32.40 27.27
N VAL A 188 -9.76 31.13 27.47
CA VAL A 188 -10.30 30.66 28.75
C VAL A 188 -9.21 30.71 29.83
N ALA A 189 -7.98 30.32 29.50
CA ALA A 189 -6.85 30.40 30.43
C ALA A 189 -6.51 31.85 30.80
N GLU A 190 -6.51 32.77 29.83
CA GLU A 190 -6.31 34.20 30.04
C GLU A 190 -7.40 34.78 30.95
N ASN A 191 -8.67 34.56 30.62
CA ASN A 191 -9.80 35.01 31.46
C ASN A 191 -9.75 34.44 32.88
N GLN A 192 -9.31 33.19 33.05
CA GLN A 192 -9.16 32.60 34.38
C GLN A 192 -8.03 33.27 35.18
N SER A 193 -6.91 33.61 34.52
CA SER A 193 -5.81 34.35 35.13
C SER A 193 -6.24 35.76 35.54
N ASP A 194 -6.92 36.48 34.65
CA ASP A 194 -7.42 37.83 34.90
C ASP A 194 -8.43 37.84 36.07
N MET A 195 -9.37 36.90 36.07
CA MET A 195 -10.33 36.76 37.16
C MET A 195 -9.63 36.42 38.50
N GLN A 196 -8.58 35.60 38.50
CA GLN A 196 -7.80 35.33 39.71
C GLN A 196 -7.06 36.58 40.21
N ALA A 197 -6.54 37.41 39.30
CA ALA A 197 -5.90 38.68 39.65
C ALA A 197 -6.91 39.67 40.24
N GLU A 198 -8.10 39.79 39.64
CA GLU A 198 -9.19 40.63 40.16
C GLU A 198 -9.66 40.17 41.53
N ILE A 199 -9.89 38.86 41.73
CA ILE A 199 -10.25 38.30 43.04
C ILE A 199 -9.19 38.62 44.09
N SER A 200 -7.90 38.46 43.75
CA SER A 200 -6.80 38.77 44.66
C SER A 200 -6.77 40.25 45.05
N SER A 201 -7.01 41.14 44.08
CA SER A 201 -7.11 42.58 44.31
C SER A 201 -8.28 42.93 45.24
N VAL A 202 -9.46 42.37 44.99
CA VAL A 202 -10.64 42.60 45.83
C VAL A 202 -10.44 42.06 47.24
N LEU A 203 -9.84 40.87 47.41
CA LEU A 203 -9.51 40.32 48.72
C LEU A 203 -8.57 41.23 49.51
N SER A 204 -7.57 41.82 48.84
CA SER A 204 -6.67 42.81 49.47
C SER A 204 -7.46 44.04 49.95
N GLN A 205 -8.34 44.60 49.10
CA GLN A 205 -9.14 45.76 49.48
C GLN A 205 -10.08 45.46 50.65
N VAL A 206 -10.68 44.27 50.68
CA VAL A 206 -11.54 43.83 51.79
C VAL A 206 -10.72 43.71 53.08
N SER A 207 -9.52 43.14 53.02
CA SER A 207 -8.62 43.04 54.18
C SER A 207 -8.25 44.43 54.72
N ASP A 208 -7.88 45.37 53.85
CA ASP A 208 -7.55 46.75 54.24
C ASP A 208 -8.75 47.46 54.91
N LEU A 209 -9.96 47.23 54.38
CA LEU A 209 -11.19 47.78 54.96
C LEU A 209 -11.52 47.15 56.32
N GLN A 210 -11.32 45.84 56.47
CA GLN A 210 -11.49 45.15 57.75
C GLN A 210 -10.51 45.68 58.81
N GLU A 211 -9.25 45.92 58.43
CA GLU A 211 -8.25 46.51 59.33
C GLU A 211 -8.65 47.93 59.76
N LYS A 212 -9.05 48.79 58.81
CA LYS A 212 -9.53 50.14 59.10
C LYS A 212 -10.75 50.13 60.02
N LEU A 213 -11.72 49.26 59.76
CA LEU A 213 -12.92 49.13 60.58
C LEU A 213 -12.56 48.68 62.01
N GLY A 214 -11.67 47.68 62.15
CA GLY A 214 -11.18 47.22 63.45
C GLY A 214 -10.47 48.32 64.24
N SER A 215 -9.59 49.07 63.59
CA SER A 215 -8.88 50.21 64.19
C SER A 215 -9.84 51.32 64.65
N GLN A 216 -10.85 51.65 63.82
CA GLN A 216 -11.88 52.62 64.19
C GLN A 216 -12.71 52.13 65.37
N GLN A 217 -13.13 50.86 65.37
CA GLN A 217 -13.89 50.27 66.46
C GLN A 217 -13.10 50.32 67.77
N GLN A 218 -11.83 49.92 67.76
CA GLN A 218 -10.97 49.96 68.95
C GLN A 218 -10.78 51.39 69.48
N THR A 219 -10.64 52.37 68.58
CA THR A 219 -10.53 53.79 68.94
C THR A 219 -11.82 54.30 69.60
N ILE A 220 -12.97 53.97 69.03
CA ILE A 220 -14.28 54.36 69.58
C ILE A 220 -14.50 53.71 70.95
N THR A 221 -14.25 52.40 71.07
CA THR A 221 -14.36 51.68 72.35
C THR A 221 -13.46 52.28 73.42
N ALA A 222 -12.20 52.59 73.10
CA ALA A 222 -11.27 53.23 74.02
C ALA A 222 -11.75 54.61 74.47
N LYS A 223 -12.28 55.43 73.54
CA LYS A 223 -12.82 56.76 73.87
C LYS A 223 -14.06 56.67 74.76
N ILE A 224 -15.00 55.78 74.44
CA ILE A 224 -16.20 55.55 75.26
C ILE A 224 -15.82 55.08 76.66
N ALA A 225 -14.86 54.16 76.77
CA ALA A 225 -14.37 53.68 78.07
C ALA A 225 -13.74 54.81 78.89
N ALA A 226 -12.90 55.66 78.28
CA ALA A 226 -12.28 56.82 78.93
C ALA A 226 -13.33 57.84 79.38
N ASP A 227 -14.27 58.20 78.51
CA ASP A 227 -15.36 59.14 78.83
C ASP A 227 -16.26 58.58 79.95
N THR A 228 -16.55 57.28 79.93
CA THR A 228 -17.33 56.60 80.97
C THR A 228 -16.61 56.64 82.32
N GLN A 229 -15.30 56.35 82.36
CA GLN A 229 -14.51 56.46 83.59
C GLN A 229 -14.50 57.89 84.15
N LEU A 230 -14.40 58.90 83.28
CA LEU A 230 -14.47 60.31 83.69
C LEU A 230 -15.84 60.66 84.28
N ILE A 231 -16.93 60.17 83.67
CA ILE A 231 -18.30 60.36 84.18
C ILE A 231 -18.44 59.71 85.56
N VAL A 232 -17.96 58.46 85.72
CA VAL A 232 -18.01 57.75 87.01
C VAL A 232 -17.26 58.54 88.08
N GLN A 233 -16.03 58.99 87.81
CA GLN A 233 -15.27 59.82 88.75
C GLN A 233 -16.00 61.10 89.16
N ARG A 234 -16.63 61.80 88.19
CA ARG A 234 -17.42 63.01 88.49
C ARG A 234 -18.65 62.70 89.33
N VAL A 235 -19.34 61.58 89.06
CA VAL A 235 -20.50 61.14 89.84
C VAL A 235 -20.08 60.81 91.28
N GLU A 236 -18.99 60.08 91.45
CA GLU A 236 -18.42 59.75 92.77
C GLU A 236 -18.03 61.01 93.54
N GLY A 237 -17.35 61.96 92.89
CA GLY A 237 -17.01 63.27 93.48
C GLY A 237 -18.24 64.05 93.91
N ASN A 238 -19.26 64.12 93.05
CA ASN A 238 -20.53 64.79 93.37
C ASN A 238 -21.27 64.09 94.53
N GLN A 239 -21.22 62.76 94.60
CA GLN A 239 -21.80 61.99 95.70
C GLN A 239 -21.07 62.27 97.02
N ALA A 240 -19.73 62.38 97.00
CA ALA A 240 -18.95 62.74 98.18
C ALA A 240 -19.30 64.15 98.69
N VAL A 241 -19.45 65.13 97.79
CA VAL A 241 -19.90 66.49 98.14
C VAL A 241 -21.30 66.49 98.74
N MET A 242 -22.25 65.75 98.15
CA MET A 242 -23.61 65.61 98.70
C MET A 242 -23.60 64.98 100.09
N SER A 243 -22.81 63.94 100.33
CA SER A 243 -22.67 63.32 101.65
C SER A 243 -22.12 64.31 102.69
N GLY A 244 -21.11 65.12 102.33
CA GLY A 244 -20.56 66.15 103.21
C GLY A 244 -21.56 67.27 103.51
N LEU A 245 -22.30 67.74 102.51
CA LEU A 245 -23.39 68.71 102.70
C LEU A 245 -24.49 68.15 103.60
N LYS A 246 -24.89 66.89 103.39
CA LYS A 246 -25.86 66.21 104.24
C LYS A 246 -25.40 66.15 105.69
N GLN A 247 -24.14 65.79 105.94
CA GLN A 247 -23.57 65.78 107.28
C GLN A 247 -23.58 67.17 107.93
N LYS A 248 -23.24 68.23 107.19
CA LYS A 248 -23.29 69.62 107.70
C LYS A 248 -24.72 70.05 108.02
N ILE A 249 -25.69 69.72 107.18
CA ILE A 249 -27.11 69.99 107.43
C ILE A 249 -27.59 69.22 108.67
N GLU A 250 -27.20 67.95 108.83
CA GLU A 250 -27.52 67.13 110.02
C GLU A 250 -26.81 67.62 111.29
N ALA A 251 -25.71 68.38 111.17
CA ALA A 251 -25.03 69.01 112.30
C ALA A 251 -25.65 70.38 112.67
N GLU A 252 -26.20 71.10 111.70
CA GLU A 252 -26.90 72.39 111.90
C GLU A 252 -28.39 72.22 112.27
N GLN A 253 -29.01 71.10 111.91
CA GLN A 253 -30.36 70.70 112.32
C GLN A 253 -30.28 69.60 113.39
N GLY A 254 -30.64 69.94 114.64
CA GLY A 254 -30.93 68.92 115.66
C GLY A 254 -31.97 67.88 115.18
N PRO A 255 -32.07 66.71 115.83
CA PRO A 255 -32.53 65.47 115.20
C PRO A 255 -33.97 65.56 114.69
N MET A 256 -34.14 65.50 113.37
CA MET A 256 -35.43 65.30 112.70
C MET A 256 -35.29 64.28 111.55
N GLU A 257 -35.82 63.08 111.83
CA GLU A 257 -36.70 62.21 111.03
C GLU A 257 -36.42 61.84 109.54
N GLU A 258 -36.48 60.52 109.31
CA GLU A 258 -36.58 59.67 108.10
C GLU A 258 -36.26 60.14 106.67
N LEU A 259 -35.59 59.24 105.95
CA LEU A 259 -35.23 59.31 104.53
C LEU A 259 -36.43 59.48 103.59
N SER A 260 -36.57 60.69 103.01
CA SER A 260 -37.53 61.04 101.96
C SER A 260 -37.25 60.36 100.60
N LYS A 261 -38.35 60.11 99.87
CA LYS A 261 -38.54 59.35 98.60
C LYS A 261 -37.52 59.58 97.47
N GLY A 262 -36.70 60.63 97.53
CA GLY A 262 -35.64 60.93 96.55
C GLY A 262 -34.54 59.86 96.46
N LYS A 263 -34.18 59.21 97.58
CA LYS A 263 -33.12 58.17 97.59
C LYS A 263 -33.49 56.88 96.86
N ARG A 264 -34.78 56.54 96.74
CA ARG A 264 -35.23 55.40 95.94
C ARG A 264 -35.07 55.65 94.43
N LYS A 265 -35.25 56.89 93.98
CA LYS A 265 -35.09 57.27 92.57
C LYS A 265 -33.61 57.29 92.15
N PHE A 266 -32.71 57.71 93.03
CA PHE A 266 -31.27 57.70 92.73
C PHE A 266 -30.72 56.27 92.59
N VAL A 267 -31.10 55.36 93.51
CA VAL A 267 -30.73 53.93 93.42
C VAL A 267 -31.32 53.28 92.16
N ALA A 268 -32.59 53.57 91.83
CA ALA A 268 -33.20 53.07 90.60
C ALA A 268 -32.50 53.59 89.33
N LEU A 269 -32.07 54.86 89.33
CA LEU A 269 -31.39 55.46 88.18
C LEU A 269 -29.99 54.87 87.97
N THR A 270 -29.25 54.59 89.05
CA THR A 270 -27.95 53.90 88.96
C THR A 270 -28.08 52.46 88.45
N THR A 271 -29.13 51.73 88.84
CA THR A 271 -29.38 50.37 88.32
C THR A 271 -29.74 50.36 86.83
N VAL A 272 -30.50 51.36 86.37
CA VAL A 272 -30.84 51.50 84.95
C VAL A 272 -29.62 51.88 84.11
N LEU A 273 -28.77 52.79 84.59
CA LEU A 273 -27.53 53.15 83.89
C LEU A 273 -26.52 52.00 83.82
N GLY A 274 -26.35 51.24 84.92
CA GLY A 274 -25.52 50.04 84.91
C GLY A 274 -26.02 48.96 83.94
N GLY A 275 -27.35 48.77 83.86
CA GLY A 275 -27.98 47.87 82.90
C GLY A 275 -27.83 48.32 81.45
N PHE A 276 -27.88 49.63 81.18
CA PHE A 276 -27.70 50.18 79.84
C PHE A 276 -26.25 50.04 79.36
N VAL A 277 -25.27 50.22 80.25
CA VAL A 277 -23.84 49.97 79.95
C VAL A 277 -23.58 48.49 79.67
N TRP A 278 -24.15 47.58 80.47
CA TRP A 278 -24.04 46.14 80.22
C TRP A 278 -24.68 45.72 78.89
N PHE A 279 -25.86 46.27 78.57
CA PHE A 279 -26.57 46.00 77.32
C PHE A 279 -25.80 46.52 76.08
N VAL A 280 -25.26 47.75 76.14
CA VAL A 280 -24.47 48.31 75.02
C VAL A 280 -23.18 47.51 74.80
N VAL A 281 -22.51 47.05 75.86
CA VAL A 281 -21.31 46.20 75.73
C VAL A 281 -21.65 44.84 75.12
N ASN A 282 -22.78 44.23 75.48
CA ASN A 282 -23.12 42.87 75.02
C ASN A 282 -23.79 42.84 73.64
N VAL A 283 -24.51 43.90 73.25
CA VAL A 283 -25.19 44.00 71.95
C VAL A 283 -24.27 44.48 70.83
N PHE A 284 -23.29 45.34 71.14
CA PHE A 284 -22.31 45.81 70.15
C PHE A 284 -20.95 45.10 70.23
N GLY A 285 -20.74 44.23 71.23
CA GLY A 285 -19.52 43.45 71.41
C GLY A 285 -19.57 42.02 70.89
N GLY A 286 -20.70 41.55 70.36
CA GLY A 286 -20.89 40.17 69.88
C GLY A 286 -21.19 40.10 68.39
N GLY A 287 -20.20 40.33 67.53
CA GLY A 287 -20.41 40.36 66.09
C GLY A 287 -19.13 40.39 65.25
N ASN A 288 -18.17 39.51 65.59
CA ASN A 288 -17.31 38.70 64.71
C ASN A 288 -16.11 38.17 65.50
#